data_AF-A0A969Y0R1-F1
#
_entry.id   AF-A0A969Y0R1-F1
#
_cell.length_a   1.000
_cell.length_b   1.000
_cell.length_c   1.000
_cell.angle_alpha   90.00
_cell.angle_beta   90.00
_cell.angle_gamma   90.00
#
_symmetry.space_group_name_H-M   'P 1'
#
loop_
_entity.id
_entity.type
_entity.pdbx_description
1 polymer ?
#
loop_
_entity_poly.entity_id
_entity_poly.type
_entity_poly.pdbx_seq_one_letter_code
_entity_poly.pdbx_strand_id
1 'polypeptide(L)'
;MKSIHIVEPSLPLAWEKAVVACWETGHRFRTEYDRAGDPESRDVTALIHVTDPFAEPRIHRAFPGGLDDLEKYRSEVLYGVHDHWVDPSVGKWEYT
;
A
#
# COMPACT_ATOMS: atom_id res chain seq x y z
N MET A 1 -17.17 13.94 -0.99
CA MET A 1 -16.27 12.84 -0.57
C MET A 1 -17.00 12.02 0.47
N LYS A 2 -17.09 10.69 0.30
CA LYS A 2 -17.72 9.80 1.30
C LYS A 2 -16.70 9.40 2.35
N SER A 3 -17.16 9.13 3.56
CA SER A 3 -16.34 8.57 4.63
C SER A 3 -16.74 7.12 4.91
N ILE A 4 -15.74 6.27 5.16
CA ILE A 4 -15.92 4.88 5.61
C ILE A 4 -15.21 4.67 6.95
N HIS A 5 -15.76 3.81 7.79
CA HIS A 5 -15.14 3.35 9.03
C HIS A 5 -15.07 1.83 9.00
N ILE A 6 -13.85 1.30 8.97
CA ILE A 6 -13.60 -0.14 8.91
C ILE A 6 -13.01 -0.57 10.24
N VAL A 7 -13.63 -1.57 10.88
CA VAL A 7 -13.19 -2.13 12.16
C VAL A 7 -12.94 -3.61 11.96
N GLU A 8 -11.69 -4.03 12.08
CA GLU A 8 -11.30 -5.43 11.86
C GLU A 8 -10.21 -5.86 12.83
N PRO A 9 -10.06 -7.17 13.09
CA PRO A 9 -9.02 -7.68 13.98
C PRO A 9 -7.60 -7.36 13.49
N SER A 10 -7.28 -7.59 12.21
CA SER A 10 -5.92 -7.41 11.69
C SER A 10 -5.82 -6.33 10.60
N LEU A 11 -4.63 -5.76 10.45
CA LEU A 11 -4.35 -4.72 9.45
C LEU A 11 -4.63 -5.18 8.00
N PRO A 12 -4.20 -6.38 7.56
CA PRO A 12 -4.52 -6.88 6.22
C PRO A 12 -6.02 -6.96 5.94
N LEU A 13 -6.80 -7.46 6.90
CA LEU A 13 -8.24 -7.62 6.73
C LEU A 13 -8.92 -6.25 6.67
N ALA A 14 -8.51 -5.32 7.53
CA ALA A 14 -9.01 -3.96 7.53
C ALA A 14 -8.70 -3.25 6.21
N TRP A 15 -7.47 -3.41 5.69
CA TRP A 15 -7.05 -2.85 4.42
C TRP A 15 -7.86 -3.41 3.24
N GLU A 16 -7.97 -4.73 3.12
CA GLU A 16 -8.71 -5.35 2.01
C GLU A 16 -10.19 -4.92 2.02
N LYS A 17 -10.83 -4.88 3.20
CA LYS A 17 -12.21 -4.38 3.32
C LYS A 17 -12.33 -2.89 2.98
N ALA A 18 -11.35 -2.06 3.33
CA ALA A 18 -11.34 -0.65 2.96
C ALA A 18 -11.23 -0.46 1.43
N VAL A 19 -10.40 -1.25 0.76
CA VAL A 19 -10.26 -1.23 -0.70
C VAL A 19 -11.57 -1.62 -1.38
N VAL A 20 -12.21 -2.71 -0.96
CA VAL A 20 -13.52 -3.14 -1.50
C VAL A 20 -14.58 -2.05 -1.26
N ALA A 21 -14.68 -1.53 -0.04
CA ALA A 21 -15.65 -0.48 0.28
C ALA A 21 -15.43 0.81 -0.54
N CYS A 22 -14.18 1.20 -0.77
CA CYS A 22 -13.82 2.30 -1.65
C CYS A 22 -14.29 2.04 -3.09
N TRP A 23 -14.01 0.85 -3.62
CA TRP A 23 -14.39 0.49 -4.99
C TRP A 23 -15.92 0.51 -5.19
N GLU A 24 -16.66 -0.07 -4.25
CA GLU A 24 -18.11 -0.20 -4.34
C GLU A 24 -18.82 1.15 -4.14
N THR A 25 -18.39 1.94 -3.15
CA THR A 25 -19.16 3.09 -2.66
C THR A 25 -18.51 4.44 -2.95
N GLY A 26 -17.23 4.46 -3.30
CA GLY A 26 -16.42 5.66 -3.42
C GLY A 26 -16.91 6.63 -4.49
N HIS A 27 -16.63 7.91 -4.26
CA HIS A 27 -16.95 8.95 -5.22
C HIS A 27 -16.13 8.71 -6.48
N ARG A 28 -16.78 8.81 -7.64
CA ARG A 28 -16.11 8.68 -8.94
C ARG A 28 -15.54 10.03 -9.34
N PHE A 29 -14.30 10.03 -9.79
CA PHE A 29 -13.65 11.22 -10.29
C PHE A 29 -12.55 10.84 -11.29
N ARG A 30 -12.22 11.78 -12.18
CA ARG A 30 -11.13 11.59 -13.12
C ARG A 30 -9.79 12.01 -12.52
N THR A 31 -8.75 11.25 -12.82
CA THR A 31 -7.36 11.52 -12.44
C THR A 31 -6.51 11.82 -13.67
N GLU A 32 -5.33 12.40 -13.46
CA GLU A 32 -4.33 12.56 -14.52
C GLU A 32 -3.77 11.24 -15.07
N TYR A 33 -4.05 10.12 -14.39
CA TYR A 33 -3.58 8.78 -14.77
C TYR A 33 -4.58 8.00 -15.63
N ASP A 34 -5.84 8.47 -15.75
CA ASP A 34 -6.89 7.76 -16.47
C ASP A 34 -6.60 7.72 -17.98
N ARG A 35 -6.71 6.54 -18.61
CA ARG A 35 -6.63 6.40 -20.07
C ARG A 35 -8.02 6.42 -20.71
N ALA A 36 -8.06 6.65 -22.02
CA ALA A 36 -9.30 6.61 -22.78
C ALA A 36 -9.98 5.23 -22.63
N GLY A 37 -11.19 5.23 -22.04
CA GLY A 37 -11.96 4.02 -21.80
C GLY A 37 -11.79 3.40 -20.40
N ASP A 38 -10.85 3.89 -19.60
CA ASP A 38 -10.72 3.44 -18.21
C ASP A 38 -11.93 3.90 -17.38
N PRO A 39 -12.40 3.09 -16.42
CA PRO A 39 -13.37 3.55 -15.45
C PRO A 39 -12.76 4.65 -14.58
N GLU A 40 -13.58 5.62 -14.18
CA GLU A 40 -13.16 6.66 -13.22
C GLU A 40 -12.64 6.05 -11.92
N SER A 41 -11.59 6.68 -11.39
CA SER A 41 -11.03 6.37 -10.08
C SER A 41 -12.06 6.55 -8.96
N ARG A 42 -11.80 5.91 -7.82
CA ARG A 42 -12.69 5.93 -6.64
C ARG A 42 -11.97 6.52 -5.45
N ASP A 43 -12.66 7.42 -4.75
CA ASP A 43 -12.14 8.06 -3.53
C ASP A 43 -13.11 8.01 -2.36
N VAL A 44 -12.53 7.81 -1.16
CA VAL A 44 -13.18 7.84 0.15
C VAL A 44 -12.19 8.37 1.18
N THR A 45 -12.70 9.03 2.21
CA THR A 45 -11.97 9.19 3.46
C THR A 45 -12.16 7.93 4.31
N ALA A 46 -11.09 7.24 4.66
CA ALA A 46 -11.17 6.03 5.48
C ALA A 46 -10.66 6.25 6.91
N LEU A 47 -11.46 5.86 7.90
CA LEU A 47 -10.99 5.59 9.26
C LEU A 47 -10.83 4.07 9.40
N ILE A 48 -9.62 3.60 9.68
CA ILE A 48 -9.31 2.19 9.86
C ILE A 48 -8.97 1.94 11.32
N HIS A 49 -9.74 1.08 11.97
CA HIS A 49 -9.56 0.68 13.37
C HIS A 49 -9.22 -0.81 13.42
N VAL A 50 -7.97 -1.11 13.75
CA VAL A 50 -7.48 -2.48 13.93
C VAL A 50 -7.53 -2.83 15.40
N THR A 51 -8.32 -3.85 15.77
CA THR A 51 -8.57 -4.18 17.20
C THR A 51 -7.54 -5.13 17.81
N ASP A 52 -6.82 -5.90 16.98
CA ASP A 52 -5.70 -6.75 17.39
C ASP A 52 -4.52 -6.62 16.39
N PRO A 53 -3.68 -5.57 16.53
CA PRO A 53 -2.65 -5.24 15.55
C PRO A 53 -1.60 -6.33 15.28
N PHE A 54 -1.47 -7.31 16.17
CA PHE A 54 -0.51 -8.41 16.02
C PHE A 54 -1.13 -9.72 15.54
N ALA A 55 -2.45 -9.76 15.32
CA ALA A 55 -3.12 -10.93 14.78
C ALA A 55 -2.63 -11.28 13.36
N GLU A 56 -2.59 -12.58 13.07
CA GLU A 56 -2.38 -13.08 11.72
C GLU A 56 -3.67 -12.97 10.88
N PRO A 57 -3.59 -12.76 9.56
CA PRO A 57 -2.36 -12.52 8.78
C PRO A 57 -1.80 -11.11 9.04
N ARG A 58 -0.47 -10.95 8.96
CA ARG A 58 0.21 -9.63 9.06
C ARG A 58 0.47 -8.93 7.73
N ILE A 59 0.39 -9.65 6.61
CA ILE A 59 0.57 -9.11 5.26
C ILE A 59 -0.61 -9.58 4.40
N HIS A 60 -1.27 -8.64 3.70
CA HIS A 60 -2.34 -8.97 2.76
C HIS A 60 -1.75 -9.49 1.45
N ARG A 61 -2.48 -10.33 0.70
CA ARG A 61 -1.88 -11.00 -0.48
C ARG A 61 -1.72 -10.11 -1.70
N ALA A 62 -2.48 -9.02 -1.78
CA ALA A 62 -2.50 -8.10 -2.92
C ALA A 62 -1.57 -6.89 -2.73
N PHE A 63 -0.50 -7.02 -1.94
CA PHE A 63 0.40 -5.89 -1.67
C PHE A 63 1.31 -5.60 -2.88
N PRO A 64 1.65 -4.31 -3.13
CA PRO A 64 2.53 -3.95 -4.23
C PRO A 64 3.88 -4.68 -4.16
N GLY A 65 4.36 -5.18 -5.30
CA GLY A 65 5.66 -5.89 -5.41
C GLY A 65 5.64 -7.37 -5.02
N GLY A 66 4.67 -7.81 -4.20
CA GLY A 66 4.53 -9.22 -3.83
C GLY A 66 5.72 -9.78 -3.01
N LEU A 67 5.72 -11.10 -2.81
CA LEU A 67 6.68 -11.77 -1.91
C LEU A 67 8.13 -11.65 -2.39
N ASP A 68 8.36 -11.61 -3.71
CA ASP A 68 9.71 -11.51 -4.27
C ASP A 68 10.35 -10.15 -3.95
N ASP A 69 9.60 -9.05 -4.09
CA ASP A 69 10.10 -7.73 -3.73
C ASP A 69 10.21 -7.55 -2.21
N LEU A 70 9.34 -8.21 -1.43
CA LEU A 70 9.47 -8.25 0.03
C LEU A 70 10.77 -8.95 0.46
N GLU A 71 11.15 -10.04 -0.20
CA GLU A 71 12.40 -10.74 0.07
C GLU A 71 13.62 -9.88 -0.27
N LYS A 72 13.57 -9.14 -1.40
CA LYS A 72 14.61 -8.17 -1.75
C LYS A 72 14.73 -7.10 -0.65
N TYR A 73 13.62 -6.50 -0.25
CA TYR A 73 13.59 -5.50 0.80
C TYR A 73 14.14 -6.04 2.14
N ARG A 74 13.75 -7.26 2.52
CA ARG A 74 14.32 -7.92 3.71
C ARG A 74 15.84 -8.06 3.59
N SER A 75 16.33 -8.46 2.42
CA SER A 75 17.77 -8.65 2.19
C SER A 75 18.54 -7.33 2.17
N GLU A 76 17.94 -6.26 1.66
CA GLU A 76 18.49 -4.90 1.74
C GLU A 76 18.65 -4.48 3.21
N VAL A 77 17.58 -4.61 4.00
CA VAL A 77 17.58 -4.17 5.39
C VAL A 77 18.51 -5.00 6.28
N LEU A 78 18.55 -6.33 6.10
CA LEU A 78 19.31 -7.22 6.99
C LEU A 78 20.78 -7.37 6.58
N TYR A 79 21.09 -7.32 5.28
CA TYR A 79 22.40 -7.70 4.77
C TYR A 79 23.07 -6.62 3.92
N GLY A 80 22.39 -5.49 3.68
CA GLY A 80 22.97 -4.38 2.91
C GLY A 80 23.27 -4.73 1.45
N VAL A 81 22.50 -5.66 0.85
CA VAL A 81 22.80 -6.16 -0.52
C VAL A 81 22.84 -5.06 -1.58
N HIS A 82 22.19 -3.92 -1.33
CA HIS A 82 22.16 -2.75 -2.21
C HIS A 82 22.79 -1.49 -1.58
N ASP A 83 23.58 -1.59 -0.50
CA ASP A 83 24.25 -0.42 0.10
C ASP A 83 25.16 0.31 -0.90
N HIS A 84 25.73 -0.43 -1.85
CA HIS A 84 26.55 0.12 -2.93
C HIS A 84 25.79 1.02 -3.92
N TRP A 85 24.45 1.05 -3.88
CA TRP A 85 23.61 2.00 -4.64
C TRP A 85 23.58 3.39 -3.99
N VAL A 86 23.99 3.51 -2.73
CA VAL A 86 23.97 4.76 -1.98
C VAL A 86 25.38 5.36 -1.95
N ASP A 87 25.59 6.40 -2.76
CA ASP A 87 26.83 7.19 -2.78
C ASP A 87 26.59 8.52 -3.51
N PRO A 88 26.14 9.56 -2.79
CA PRO A 88 25.90 10.87 -3.38
C PRO A 88 27.17 11.50 -3.97
N SER A 89 28.36 11.16 -3.42
CA SER A 89 29.63 11.76 -3.83
C SER A 89 30.02 11.41 -5.27
N VAL A 90 29.47 10.31 -5.80
CA VAL A 90 29.65 9.87 -7.19
C VAL A 90 28.34 9.87 -7.98
N GLY A 91 27.33 10.59 -7.50
CA GLY A 91 26.06 10.79 -8.18
C GLY A 91 25.10 9.59 -8.17
N LYS A 92 25.24 8.67 -7.20
CA LYS A 92 24.25 7.61 -6.99
C LYS A 92 23.12 8.10 -6.07
N TRP A 93 22.28 7.17 -5.60
CA TRP A 93 21.11 7.50 -4.81
C TRP A 93 21.48 8.17 -3.49
N GLU A 94 20.64 9.11 -3.08
CA GLU A 94 20.71 9.83 -1.82
C GLU A 94 19.40 9.56 -1.07
N TYR A 95 19.50 9.04 0.15
CA TYR A 95 18.35 8.68 0.99
C TYR A 95 18.09 9.71 2.11
N THR A 96 18.79 10.86 2.08
CA THR A 96 18.70 11.95 3.06
C THR A 96 18.59 13.29 2.38
#